data_AF-A0A517SB52-F1
#
_entry.id   AF-A0A517SB52-F1
#
_cell.length_a   1.000
_cell.length_b   1.000
_cell.length_c   1.000
_cell.angle_alpha   90.00
_cell.angle_beta   90.00
_cell.angle_gamma   90.00
#
_symmetry.space_group_name_H-M   'P 1'
#
loop_
_entity.id
_entity.type
_entity.pdbx_description
1 polymer ?
#
loop_
_entity_poly.entity_id
_entity_poly.type
_entity_poly.pdbx_seq_one_letter_code
_entity_poly.pdbx_strand_id
1 'polypeptide(L)'
;MAGPDEGRSFDVVQELAHIGRDADAQIVLTDPAVARHQASIARRGGRFALFTPFDGGAHVDGAAVPADRWVWLPSMADIQLGDETRVRFEAATNGNGVTTELDLAPDATPAAPEPAGAAPPAPKDGSSSTARRRRKKGESKRQVARFSVDAEGAPVVQLGADGRLPEFHLSDTPAPESEQQADAGVRPWLAIVAVVASGILSLALMLWTPQTGAPAGHSTRAAREALTGFYGKDGADLTPYQKLLRQAAVEHSQGRFREERRQYLRVLDLLNSWDATNPRNLNGLTGRQTGRGKNSDRELRELLETLVATP
;
A
#
# COMPACT_ATOMS: atom_id res chain seq x y z
N MET A 1 -16.26 24.30 27.27
CA MET A 1 -15.39 24.71 26.16
C MET A 1 -14.33 25.60 26.76
N ALA A 2 -13.08 25.51 26.31
CA ALA A 2 -11.99 26.35 26.81
C ALA A 2 -10.97 26.54 25.69
N GLY A 3 -10.32 27.70 25.65
CA GLY A 3 -9.29 28.05 24.66
C GLY A 3 -9.66 29.27 23.82
N PRO A 4 -8.76 29.68 22.90
CA PRO A 4 -8.90 30.91 22.11
C PRO A 4 -10.15 30.99 21.22
N ASP A 5 -10.68 29.82 20.84
CA ASP A 5 -11.85 29.69 19.96
C ASP A 5 -13.14 29.29 20.71
N GLU A 6 -13.23 29.61 22.01
CA GLU A 6 -14.39 29.27 22.83
C GLU A 6 -15.71 29.79 22.22
N GLY A 7 -16.75 28.95 22.26
CA GLY A 7 -18.09 29.28 21.78
C GLY A 7 -18.30 29.12 20.26
N ARG A 8 -17.25 28.78 19.49
CA ARG A 8 -17.41 28.39 18.09
C ARG A 8 -17.95 26.97 17.96
N SER A 9 -18.90 26.80 17.04
CA SER A 9 -19.41 25.49 16.62
C SER A 9 -19.04 25.26 15.17
N PHE A 10 -18.71 24.01 14.85
CA PHE A 10 -18.31 23.60 13.51
C PHE A 10 -19.09 22.35 13.13
N ASP A 11 -19.79 22.41 12.00
CA ASP A 11 -20.52 21.26 11.49
C ASP A 11 -19.58 20.34 10.70
N VAL A 12 -19.46 19.09 11.17
CA VAL A 12 -18.72 18.05 10.45
C VAL A 12 -19.65 17.42 9.41
N VAL A 13 -19.72 18.06 8.24
CA VAL A 13 -20.57 17.61 7.12
C VAL A 13 -19.88 16.54 6.28
N GLN A 14 -18.57 16.60 6.16
CA GLN A 14 -17.77 15.71 5.31
C GLN A 14 -17.49 14.37 5.99
N GLU A 15 -17.14 13.36 5.18
CA GLU A 15 -16.75 12.05 5.70
C GLU A 15 -15.43 12.11 6.48
N LEU A 16 -14.54 13.04 6.13
CA LEU A 16 -13.29 13.28 6.81
C LEU A 16 -13.11 14.80 6.97
N ALA A 17 -12.86 15.24 8.19
CA ALA A 17 -12.58 16.63 8.52
C ALA A 17 -11.24 16.73 9.26
N HIS A 18 -10.37 17.60 8.77
CA HIS A 18 -9.09 17.89 9.41
C HIS A 18 -9.24 19.05 10.40
N ILE A 19 -8.58 18.93 11.55
CA ILE A 19 -8.59 19.88 12.65
C ILE A 19 -7.15 20.33 12.90
N GLY A 20 -6.94 21.63 12.94
CA GLY A 20 -5.64 22.20 13.29
C GLY A 20 -5.55 23.67 12.95
N ARG A 21 -4.34 24.19 12.98
CA ARG A 21 -4.06 25.62 12.73
C ARG A 21 -3.90 25.98 11.25
N ASP A 22 -3.77 24.99 10.36
CA ASP A 22 -3.56 25.28 8.94
C ASP A 22 -4.80 25.88 8.29
N ALA A 23 -4.60 26.73 7.28
CA ALA A 23 -5.70 27.39 6.57
C ALA A 23 -6.51 26.41 5.70
N ASP A 24 -5.88 25.29 5.34
CA ASP A 24 -6.50 24.20 4.57
C ASP A 24 -7.29 23.22 5.45
N ALA A 25 -7.25 23.37 6.78
CA ALA A 25 -8.04 22.56 7.70
C ALA A 25 -9.52 22.95 7.65
N GLN A 26 -10.42 21.97 7.74
CA GLN A 26 -11.86 22.24 7.76
C GLN A 26 -12.29 22.93 9.06
N ILE A 27 -11.64 22.55 10.17
CA ILE A 27 -11.81 23.18 11.47
C ILE A 27 -10.49 23.87 11.80
N VAL A 28 -10.43 25.17 11.48
CA VAL A 28 -9.26 26.01 11.74
C VAL A 28 -9.33 26.54 13.17
N LEU A 29 -8.32 26.19 13.96
CA LEU A 29 -8.12 26.68 15.31
C LEU A 29 -7.03 27.77 15.30
N THR A 30 -7.22 28.83 16.09
CA THR A 30 -6.28 29.94 16.22
C THR A 30 -5.23 29.71 17.31
N ASP A 31 -5.40 28.68 18.13
CA ASP A 31 -4.50 28.34 19.22
C ASP A 31 -3.07 28.01 18.71
N PRO A 32 -2.03 28.76 19.13
CA PRO A 32 -0.65 28.49 18.75
C PRO A 32 -0.09 27.18 19.33
N ALA A 33 -0.65 26.67 20.43
CA ALA A 33 -0.29 25.36 21.00
C ALA A 33 -0.82 24.19 20.16
N VAL A 34 -1.78 24.45 19.26
CA VAL A 34 -2.31 23.48 18.32
C VAL A 34 -1.44 23.46 17.05
N ALA A 35 -1.02 22.25 16.65
CA ALA A 35 -0.29 21.99 15.44
C ALA A 35 -1.11 22.31 14.19
N ARG A 36 -0.43 22.49 13.06
CA ARG A 36 -1.08 22.76 11.77
C ARG A 36 -2.07 21.65 11.40
N HIS A 37 -1.67 20.40 11.63
CA HIS A 37 -2.51 19.22 11.50
C HIS A 37 -2.53 18.48 12.83
N GLN A 38 -3.42 18.89 13.73
CA GLN A 38 -3.50 18.33 15.08
C GLN A 38 -4.22 16.99 15.10
N ALA A 39 -5.39 16.94 14.48
CA ALA A 39 -6.24 15.75 14.51
C ALA A 39 -7.13 15.69 13.27
N SER A 40 -7.73 14.53 13.04
CA SER A 40 -8.73 14.33 11.98
C SER A 40 -9.91 13.55 12.54
N ILE A 41 -11.12 13.96 12.19
CA ILE A 41 -12.35 13.25 12.53
C ILE A 41 -12.92 12.63 11.25
N ALA A 42 -13.20 11.33 11.28
CA ALA A 42 -13.87 10.62 10.20
C ALA A 42 -15.25 10.13 10.65
N ARG A 43 -16.24 10.22 9.75
CA ARG A 43 -17.59 9.70 9.96
C ARG A 43 -17.79 8.43 9.15
N ARG A 44 -18.05 7.31 9.83
CA ARG A 44 -18.22 5.97 9.22
C ARG A 44 -19.47 5.31 9.78
N GLY A 45 -20.42 4.97 8.92
CA GLY A 45 -21.62 4.24 9.34
C GLY A 45 -22.44 4.93 10.44
N GLY A 46 -22.45 6.26 10.48
CA GLY A 46 -23.14 7.04 11.52
C GLY A 46 -22.38 7.18 12.85
N ARG A 47 -21.18 6.59 12.96
CA ARG A 47 -20.25 6.79 14.09
C ARG A 47 -19.11 7.70 13.66
N PHE A 48 -18.44 8.27 14.64
CA PHE A 48 -17.29 9.15 14.42
C PHE A 48 -16.05 8.54 15.03
N ALA A 49 -14.91 8.71 14.37
CA ALA A 49 -13.60 8.30 14.85
C ALA A 49 -12.64 9.48 14.78
N LEU A 50 -11.73 9.55 15.74
CA LEU A 50 -10.68 10.55 15.86
C LEU A 50 -9.33 9.91 15.56
N PHE A 51 -8.46 10.66 14.89
CA PHE A 51 -7.08 10.29 14.59
C PHE A 51 -6.16 11.45 14.94
N THR A 52 -4.99 11.15 15.51
CA THR A 52 -3.90 12.12 15.73
C THR A 52 -2.60 11.57 15.15
N PRO A 53 -1.79 12.37 14.44
CA PRO A 53 -0.52 11.92 13.85
C PRO A 53 0.64 11.87 14.85
N PHE A 54 0.45 12.32 16.09
CA PHE A 54 1.48 12.30 17.14
C PHE A 54 0.88 12.04 18.52
N ASP A 55 1.73 11.48 19.39
CA ASP A 55 1.36 11.15 20.76
C ASP A 55 1.06 12.41 21.57
N GLY A 56 0.02 12.34 22.39
CA GLY A 56 -0.46 13.49 23.17
C GLY A 56 -1.13 14.58 22.32
N GLY A 57 -1.31 14.37 21.00
CA GLY A 57 -1.97 15.34 20.14
C GLY A 57 -3.47 15.50 20.42
N ALA A 58 -4.13 14.48 20.94
CA ALA A 58 -5.50 14.59 21.39
C ALA A 58 -5.78 13.72 22.61
N HIS A 59 -6.67 14.19 23.48
CA HIS A 59 -7.23 13.40 24.57
C HIS A 59 -8.76 13.40 24.43
N VAL A 60 -9.39 12.25 24.65
CA VAL A 60 -10.84 12.08 24.65
C VAL A 60 -11.27 11.69 26.06
N ASP A 61 -12.09 12.51 26.70
CA ASP A 61 -12.54 12.34 28.08
C ASP A 61 -11.38 12.12 29.07
N GLY A 62 -10.23 12.74 28.80
CA GLY A 62 -8.99 12.62 29.58
C GLY A 62 -8.08 11.45 29.21
N ALA A 63 -8.52 10.53 28.34
CA ALA A 63 -7.68 9.44 27.83
C ALA A 63 -6.89 9.88 26.60
N ALA A 64 -5.58 9.65 26.59
CA ALA A 64 -4.72 9.99 25.45
C ALA A 64 -5.06 9.11 24.22
N VAL A 65 -5.24 9.75 23.07
CA VAL A 65 -5.42 9.07 21.80
C VAL A 65 -4.04 8.64 21.28
N PRO A 66 -3.84 7.35 20.93
CA PRO A 66 -2.57 6.89 20.39
C PRO A 66 -2.23 7.57 19.06
N ALA A 67 -0.96 7.86 18.82
CA ALA A 67 -0.49 8.28 17.51
C ALA A 67 -0.81 7.26 16.42
N ASP A 68 -1.08 7.75 15.21
CA ASP A 68 -1.26 6.96 13.99
C ASP A 68 -2.37 5.91 14.07
N ARG A 69 -3.36 6.11 14.96
CA ARG A 69 -4.47 5.18 15.15
C ARG A 69 -5.82 5.88 15.20
N TRP A 70 -6.81 5.27 14.55
CA TRP A 70 -8.21 5.68 14.65
C TRP A 70 -8.84 5.15 15.94
N VAL A 71 -9.46 6.05 16.70
CA VAL A 71 -10.19 5.75 17.93
C VAL A 71 -11.65 6.20 17.77
N TRP A 72 -12.59 5.29 18.03
CA TRP A 72 -14.02 5.62 17.96
C TRP A 72 -14.42 6.60 19.06
N LEU A 73 -15.19 7.61 18.68
CA LEU A 73 -15.76 8.59 19.59
C LEU A 73 -17.18 8.17 20.01
N PRO A 74 -17.54 8.37 21.30
CA PRO A 74 -18.92 8.28 21.75
C PRO A 74 -19.78 9.39 21.15
N SER A 75 -21.09 9.33 21.35
CA SER A 75 -22.03 10.35 20.86
C SER A 75 -21.83 11.73 21.49
N MET A 76 -21.24 11.77 22.69
CA MET A 76 -20.79 13.00 23.33
C MET A 76 -19.42 12.72 23.94
N ALA A 77 -18.43 13.55 23.63
CA ALA A 77 -17.08 13.42 24.17
C ALA A 77 -16.46 14.80 24.38
N ASP A 78 -15.65 14.97 25.43
CA ASP A 78 -14.79 16.15 25.58
C ASP A 78 -13.42 15.85 24.99
N ILE A 79 -13.11 16.53 23.88
CA ILE A 79 -11.85 16.37 23.15
C ILE A 79 -10.92 17.52 23.52
N GLN A 80 -9.78 17.21 24.10
CA GLN A 80 -8.70 18.17 24.35
C GLN A 80 -7.65 18.05 23.24
N LEU A 81 -7.33 19.19 22.63
CA LEU A 81 -6.39 19.33 21.52
C LEU A 81 -5.24 20.22 22.00
N GLY A 82 -4.05 19.65 22.12
CA GLY A 82 -2.92 20.33 22.77
C GLY A 82 -3.18 20.57 24.26
N ASP A 83 -2.62 21.65 24.80
CA ASP A 83 -2.64 21.91 26.24
C ASP A 83 -3.90 22.67 26.69
N GLU A 84 -4.37 23.64 25.90
CA GLU A 84 -5.41 24.60 26.35
C GLU A 84 -6.76 24.45 25.63
N THR A 85 -6.78 23.96 24.39
CA THR A 85 -8.02 23.90 23.60
C THR A 85 -8.86 22.68 23.96
N ARG A 86 -10.08 22.90 24.46
CA ARG A 86 -11.07 21.84 24.73
C ARG A 86 -12.35 22.07 23.95
N VAL A 87 -12.65 21.11 23.08
CA VAL A 87 -13.82 21.08 22.20
C VAL A 87 -14.78 20.00 22.68
N ARG A 88 -16.06 20.34 22.77
CA ARG A 88 -17.10 19.35 23.05
C ARG A 88 -17.59 18.78 21.72
N PHE A 89 -17.50 17.47 21.58
CA PHE A 89 -18.07 16.74 20.47
C PHE A 89 -19.48 16.29 20.81
N GLU A 90 -20.42 16.53 19.89
CA GLU A 90 -21.80 16.07 20.00
C GLU A 90 -22.26 15.53 18.63
N ALA A 91 -22.55 14.23 18.58
CA ALA A 91 -23.15 13.58 17.44
C ALA A 91 -24.64 13.35 17.69
N ALA A 92 -25.49 13.85 16.79
CA ALA A 92 -26.90 13.52 16.80
C ALA A 92 -27.08 12.01 16.57
N THR A 93 -27.36 11.26 17.64
CA THR A 93 -27.66 9.84 17.53
C THR A 93 -29.08 9.72 16.98
N ASN A 94 -29.23 9.32 15.72
CA ASN A 94 -30.52 8.81 15.27
C ASN A 94 -30.73 7.49 15.99
N GLY A 95 -31.64 7.49 16.97
CA GLY A 95 -31.88 6.44 17.97
C GLY A 95 -31.53 5.01 17.54
N ASN A 96 -30.38 4.54 18.03
CA ASN A 96 -30.21 3.15 18.43
C ASN A 96 -29.02 3.12 19.40
N GLY A 97 -29.36 3.29 20.68
CA GLY A 97 -28.40 3.30 21.77
C GLY A 97 -27.68 1.97 21.87
N VAL A 98 -26.38 1.99 21.58
CA VAL A 98 -25.42 1.05 22.14
C VAL A 98 -24.35 1.89 22.80
N THR A 99 -24.52 2.10 24.11
CA THR A 99 -23.43 2.51 25.01
C THR A 99 -22.31 1.49 24.87
N THR A 100 -21.27 1.84 24.11
CA THR A 100 -20.03 1.06 24.06
C THR A 100 -19.02 1.80 24.91
N GLU A 101 -18.84 1.27 26.10
CA GLU A 101 -17.76 1.55 27.04
C GLU A 101 -16.41 1.53 26.31
N LEU A 102 -15.49 2.38 26.76
CA LEU A 102 -14.20 2.68 26.13
C LEU A 102 -13.30 1.42 26.10
N ASP A 103 -13.53 0.54 25.12
CA ASP A 103 -12.78 -0.71 24.98
C ASP A 103 -11.46 -0.45 24.23
N LEU A 104 -10.40 -0.19 25.00
CA LEU A 104 -9.02 -0.17 24.51
C LEU A 104 -8.55 -1.60 24.23
N ALA A 105 -8.78 -2.10 23.01
CA ALA A 105 -8.10 -3.28 22.48
C ALA A 105 -7.76 -3.13 20.98
N PRO A 106 -6.72 -3.80 20.45
CA PRO A 106 -6.11 -3.50 19.18
C PRO A 106 -6.81 -4.15 17.99
N ASP A 107 -6.60 -3.52 16.83
CA ASP A 107 -6.76 -4.12 15.51
C ASP A 107 -8.21 -4.21 14.96
N ALA A 108 -8.64 -3.12 14.35
CA ALA A 108 -9.51 -3.17 13.18
C ALA A 108 -9.34 -1.85 12.41
N THR A 109 -8.68 -1.92 11.26
CA THR A 109 -8.78 -0.91 10.21
C THR A 109 -9.96 -1.30 9.32
N PRO A 110 -11.05 -0.52 9.23
CA PRO A 110 -12.05 -0.78 8.20
C PRO A 110 -12.27 0.46 7.34
N ALA A 111 -11.72 0.39 6.12
CA ALA A 111 -12.13 0.98 4.84
C ALA A 111 -13.19 2.11 4.81
N ALA A 112 -12.86 3.17 4.06
CA ALA A 112 -13.75 4.28 3.73
C ALA A 112 -14.77 3.89 2.65
N PRO A 113 -16.07 4.19 2.82
CA PRO A 113 -17.04 4.16 1.73
C PRO A 113 -17.16 5.53 1.04
N GLU A 114 -16.77 5.62 -0.24
CA GLU A 114 -17.04 6.76 -1.13
C GLU A 114 -18.54 7.18 -1.13
N PRO A 115 -18.84 8.50 -1.15
CA PRO A 115 -20.20 9.02 -1.27
C PRO A 115 -20.70 9.07 -2.72
N ALA A 116 -21.97 8.71 -2.88
CA ALA A 116 -22.77 8.89 -4.08
C ALA A 116 -23.07 10.38 -4.34
N GLY A 117 -22.80 10.81 -5.57
CA GLY A 117 -23.10 12.16 -6.05
C GLY A 117 -24.59 12.39 -6.31
N ALA A 118 -25.03 13.59 -5.93
CA ALA A 118 -26.28 14.20 -6.35
C ALA A 118 -26.20 14.74 -7.78
N ALA A 119 -27.36 14.74 -8.44
CA ALA A 119 -27.61 15.12 -9.83
C ALA A 119 -27.50 16.63 -10.14
N PRO A 120 -27.44 16.99 -11.44
CA PRO A 120 -28.07 18.21 -11.95
C PRO A 120 -29.07 17.94 -13.13
N PRO A 121 -29.94 18.93 -13.47
CA PRO A 121 -31.15 18.74 -14.28
C PRO A 121 -30.96 18.86 -15.81
N ALA A 122 -32.02 18.45 -16.51
CA ALA A 122 -32.25 18.21 -17.94
C ALA A 122 -32.38 19.49 -18.84
N PRO A 123 -32.97 19.42 -20.07
CA PRO A 123 -32.55 18.76 -21.31
C PRO A 123 -32.53 19.74 -22.53
N LYS A 124 -31.89 19.38 -23.66
CA LYS A 124 -32.33 19.82 -25.01
C LYS A 124 -32.05 18.77 -26.08
N ASP A 125 -33.06 18.61 -26.93
CA ASP A 125 -33.23 17.70 -28.06
C ASP A 125 -32.21 17.87 -29.20
N GLY A 126 -32.01 16.81 -29.98
CA GLY A 126 -31.27 16.88 -31.24
C GLY A 126 -30.99 15.53 -31.89
N SER A 127 -31.99 15.01 -32.59
CA SER A 127 -31.96 13.93 -33.61
C SER A 127 -30.61 13.71 -34.33
N SER A 128 -30.16 12.46 -34.45
CA SER A 128 -30.24 11.74 -35.72
C SER A 128 -29.67 10.32 -35.65
N SER A 129 -30.40 9.43 -36.28
CA SER A 129 -30.13 8.02 -36.49
C SER A 129 -28.93 7.77 -37.41
N THR A 130 -28.11 6.77 -37.11
CA THR A 130 -27.70 5.83 -38.16
C THR A 130 -27.36 4.45 -37.60
N ALA A 131 -27.90 3.46 -38.29
CA ALA A 131 -27.85 2.05 -37.97
C ALA A 131 -26.55 1.37 -38.45
N ARG A 132 -26.37 0.12 -37.97
CA ARG A 132 -25.51 -0.96 -38.48
C ARG A 132 -24.01 -0.85 -38.19
N ARG A 133 -23.55 -1.72 -37.27
CA ARG A 133 -23.01 -3.04 -37.67
C ARG A 133 -22.79 -3.95 -36.46
N ARG A 134 -23.52 -5.07 -36.46
CA ARG A 134 -23.23 -6.28 -35.69
C ARG A 134 -21.77 -6.70 -35.95
N ARG A 135 -20.97 -6.87 -34.90
CA ARG A 135 -19.80 -7.76 -34.93
C ARG A 135 -19.85 -8.72 -33.74
N LYS A 136 -19.46 -9.93 -34.10
CA LYS A 136 -19.62 -11.23 -33.48
C LYS A 136 -18.52 -11.43 -32.43
N LYS A 137 -18.91 -11.99 -31.28
CA LYS A 137 -18.22 -13.05 -30.51
C LYS A 137 -16.70 -12.92 -30.32
N GLY A 138 -16.30 -12.63 -29.09
CA GLY A 138 -14.94 -12.79 -28.56
C GLY A 138 -15.02 -12.98 -27.05
N GLU A 139 -15.35 -14.20 -26.64
CA GLU A 139 -15.37 -14.66 -25.25
C GLU A 139 -13.92 -14.82 -24.79
N SER A 140 -13.37 -13.83 -24.06
CA SER A 140 -12.08 -13.98 -23.37
C SER A 140 -12.33 -14.22 -21.88
N LYS A 141 -11.96 -15.43 -21.47
CA LYS A 141 -12.01 -15.92 -20.10
C LYS A 141 -11.18 -15.00 -19.20
N ARG A 142 -11.86 -14.25 -18.34
CA ARG A 142 -11.23 -13.60 -17.18
C ARG A 142 -10.92 -14.68 -16.16
N GLN A 143 -9.66 -15.08 -16.05
CA GLN A 143 -9.16 -15.80 -14.88
C GLN A 143 -9.20 -14.83 -13.69
N VAL A 144 -10.21 -15.02 -12.85
CA VAL A 144 -10.33 -14.39 -11.53
C VAL A 144 -9.97 -15.48 -10.53
N ALA A 145 -8.91 -15.27 -9.75
CA ALA A 145 -8.64 -16.10 -8.58
C ALA A 145 -9.74 -15.85 -7.55
N ARG A 146 -10.52 -16.89 -7.24
CA ARG A 146 -11.58 -16.88 -6.23
C ARG A 146 -11.07 -17.70 -5.05
N PHE A 147 -10.86 -17.05 -3.91
CA PHE A 147 -10.63 -17.75 -2.65
C PHE A 147 -11.96 -18.34 -2.20
N SER A 148 -11.99 -19.66 -2.07
CA SER A 148 -13.10 -20.41 -1.49
C SER A 148 -12.61 -20.88 -0.14
N VAL A 149 -13.23 -20.41 0.94
CA VAL A 149 -13.10 -21.04 2.25
C VAL A 149 -14.28 -21.99 2.33
N ASP A 150 -14.03 -23.26 2.00
CA ASP A 150 -14.92 -24.34 2.41
C ASP A 150 -14.69 -24.56 3.89
N ALA A 151 -15.63 -24.02 4.68
CA ALA A 151 -15.82 -24.41 6.06
C ALA A 151 -17.09 -25.24 6.11
N GLU A 152 -16.95 -26.56 6.03
CA GLU A 152 -17.88 -27.50 6.64
C GLU A 152 -17.15 -28.82 6.94
N GLY A 153 -17.38 -29.32 8.15
CA GLY A 153 -16.48 -30.22 8.85
C GLY A 153 -16.53 -31.68 8.43
N ALA A 154 -15.37 -32.35 8.54
CA ALA A 154 -15.18 -33.57 9.33
C ALA A 154 -13.67 -33.91 9.34
N PRO A 155 -13.10 -34.35 10.47
CA PRO A 155 -11.69 -34.73 10.54
C PRO A 155 -11.45 -36.07 9.83
N VAL A 156 -10.73 -36.07 8.71
CA VAL A 156 -10.27 -37.30 8.04
C VAL A 156 -8.92 -37.73 8.64
N VAL A 157 -8.94 -38.02 9.94
CA VAL A 157 -7.92 -38.87 10.58
C VAL A 157 -8.66 -39.73 11.59
N GLN A 158 -9.16 -40.88 11.13
CA GLN A 158 -9.63 -41.92 12.03
C GLN A 158 -8.41 -42.59 12.66
N LEU A 159 -8.22 -42.35 13.96
CA LEU A 159 -7.34 -43.14 14.81
C LEU A 159 -7.91 -44.57 14.88
N GLY A 160 -7.06 -45.58 14.73
CA GLY A 160 -7.45 -46.95 15.03
C GLY A 160 -7.88 -47.08 16.49
N ALA A 161 -8.81 -47.99 16.79
CA ALA A 161 -9.42 -48.19 18.11
C ALA A 161 -8.43 -48.47 19.26
N ASP A 162 -7.16 -48.71 18.95
CA ASP A 162 -6.11 -49.12 19.89
C ASP A 162 -5.12 -48.01 20.23
N GLY A 163 -5.34 -46.77 19.76
CA GLY A 163 -4.53 -45.60 20.13
C GLY A 163 -3.06 -45.62 19.65
N ARG A 164 -2.70 -46.54 18.75
CA ARG A 164 -1.37 -46.59 18.13
C ARG A 164 -1.38 -45.91 16.77
N LEU A 165 -0.31 -45.15 16.48
CA LEU A 165 -0.03 -44.68 15.12
C LEU A 165 0.18 -45.89 14.20
N PRO A 166 -0.33 -45.88 12.95
CA PRO A 166 -0.05 -46.94 12.00
C PRO A 166 1.46 -46.99 11.73
N GLU A 167 2.05 -48.17 11.93
CA GLU A 167 3.44 -48.41 11.55
C GLU A 167 3.55 -48.25 10.03
N PHE A 168 4.29 -47.23 9.59
CA PHE A 168 4.67 -47.06 8.19
C PHE A 168 5.62 -48.21 7.82
N HIS A 169 5.09 -49.27 7.23
CA HIS A 169 5.90 -50.22 6.48
C HIS A 169 6.39 -49.52 5.21
N LEU A 170 7.58 -48.93 5.29
CA LEU A 170 8.34 -48.55 4.12
C LEU A 170 8.69 -49.86 3.40
N SER A 171 7.95 -50.16 2.34
CA SER A 171 8.31 -51.24 1.43
C SER A 171 9.51 -50.74 0.64
N ASP A 172 10.72 -50.98 1.16
CA ASP A 172 11.92 -50.93 0.35
C ASP A 172 11.71 -51.90 -0.79
N THR A 173 11.45 -51.35 -1.96
CA THR A 173 11.42 -52.08 -3.20
C THR A 173 12.88 -52.37 -3.52
N PRO A 174 13.39 -53.60 -3.40
CA PRO A 174 14.71 -53.90 -3.91
C PRO A 174 14.64 -53.67 -5.41
N ALA A 175 15.43 -52.69 -5.87
CA ALA A 175 15.68 -52.50 -7.28
C ALA A 175 16.07 -53.85 -7.90
N PRO A 176 15.56 -54.19 -9.08
CA PRO A 176 16.00 -55.41 -9.75
C PRO A 176 17.51 -55.31 -9.98
N GLU A 177 18.25 -56.25 -9.40
CA GLU A 177 19.60 -56.63 -9.82
C GLU A 177 19.56 -56.90 -11.33
N SER A 178 20.03 -55.93 -12.10
CA SER A 178 20.52 -56.18 -13.44
C SER A 178 21.99 -56.57 -13.33
N GLU A 179 22.22 -57.86 -13.06
CA GLU A 179 23.42 -58.54 -13.55
C GLU A 179 23.44 -58.43 -15.08
N GLN A 180 24.30 -57.56 -15.59
CA GLN A 180 25.04 -57.79 -16.83
C GLN A 180 26.23 -56.85 -16.85
N GLN A 181 27.17 -57.14 -15.94
CA GLN A 181 28.55 -56.75 -16.10
C GLN A 181 29.15 -57.62 -17.22
N ALA A 182 28.74 -57.31 -18.46
CA ALA A 182 29.49 -57.74 -19.62
C ALA A 182 30.75 -56.87 -19.67
N ASP A 183 31.91 -57.51 -19.70
CA ASP A 183 33.21 -56.94 -20.07
C ASP A 183 33.13 -56.32 -21.46
N ALA A 184 32.49 -55.16 -21.57
CA ALA A 184 32.53 -54.31 -22.74
C ALA A 184 33.79 -53.48 -22.58
N GLY A 185 34.89 -53.98 -23.14
CA GLY A 185 36.18 -53.30 -23.21
C GLY A 185 35.95 -51.82 -23.45
N VAL A 186 36.19 -51.02 -22.40
CA VAL A 186 35.93 -49.59 -22.40
C VAL A 186 36.80 -49.02 -23.49
N ARG A 187 36.17 -48.71 -24.64
CA ARG A 187 36.89 -48.13 -25.76
C ARG A 187 37.53 -46.84 -25.23
N PRO A 188 38.86 -46.68 -25.29
CA PRO A 188 39.55 -45.60 -24.58
C PRO A 188 39.04 -44.21 -24.96
N TRP A 189 38.49 -44.06 -26.16
CA TRP A 189 37.85 -42.82 -26.60
C TRP A 189 36.59 -42.46 -25.81
N LEU A 190 35.80 -43.43 -25.34
CA LEU A 190 34.60 -43.17 -24.53
C LEU A 190 34.99 -42.61 -23.16
N ALA A 191 36.08 -43.09 -22.57
CA ALA A 191 36.62 -42.53 -21.33
C ALA A 191 37.10 -41.07 -21.54
N ILE A 192 37.78 -40.78 -22.66
CA ILE A 192 38.21 -39.41 -23.00
C ILE A 192 37.00 -38.49 -23.20
N VAL A 193 35.97 -38.94 -23.92
CA VAL A 193 34.75 -38.14 -24.14
C VAL A 193 34.01 -37.89 -22.83
N ALA A 194 33.92 -38.87 -21.93
CA ALA A 194 33.31 -38.69 -20.62
C ALA A 194 34.08 -37.66 -19.77
N VAL A 195 35.42 -37.70 -19.78
CA VAL A 195 36.25 -36.73 -19.04
C VAL A 195 36.10 -35.32 -19.63
N VAL A 196 36.13 -35.16 -20.95
CA VAL A 196 35.94 -33.86 -21.60
C VAL A 196 34.54 -33.32 -21.35
N ALA A 197 33.50 -34.16 -21.43
CA ALA A 197 32.12 -33.77 -21.15
C ALA A 197 31.95 -33.29 -19.68
N SER A 198 32.58 -33.99 -18.72
CA SER A 198 32.56 -33.57 -17.31
C SER A 198 33.31 -32.26 -17.08
N GLY A 199 34.42 -32.02 -17.80
CA GLY A 199 35.16 -30.76 -17.75
C GLY A 199 34.35 -29.59 -18.30
N ILE A 200 33.68 -29.78 -19.44
CA ILE A 200 32.80 -28.76 -20.03
C ILE A 200 31.60 -28.48 -19.12
N LEU A 201 31.01 -29.51 -18.50
CA LEU A 201 29.88 -29.34 -17.59
C LEU A 201 30.28 -28.60 -16.30
N SER A 202 31.44 -28.93 -15.72
CA SER A 202 31.99 -28.18 -14.58
C SER A 202 32.31 -26.74 -14.95
N LEU A 203 32.85 -26.49 -16.15
CA LEU A 203 33.10 -25.14 -16.63
C LEU A 203 31.77 -24.39 -16.86
N ALA A 204 30.77 -25.04 -17.43
CA ALA A 204 29.45 -24.46 -17.65
C ALA A 204 28.75 -24.12 -16.32
N LEU A 205 28.85 -24.97 -15.31
CA LEU A 205 28.32 -24.70 -13.96
C LEU A 205 29.12 -23.61 -13.23
N MET A 206 30.42 -23.49 -13.49
CA MET A 206 31.23 -22.40 -12.94
C MET A 206 30.94 -21.04 -13.61
N LEU A 207 30.65 -21.02 -14.92
CA LEU A 207 30.18 -19.81 -15.60
C LEU A 207 28.71 -19.50 -15.24
N TRP A 208 27.93 -20.53 -14.97
CA TRP A 208 26.56 -20.41 -14.48
C TRP A 208 26.59 -20.38 -12.95
N THR A 209 27.23 -19.36 -12.38
CA THR A 209 26.91 -19.00 -11.00
C THR A 209 25.50 -18.41 -11.02
N PRO A 210 24.46 -19.09 -10.49
CA PRO A 210 23.26 -18.36 -10.13
C PRO A 210 23.71 -17.32 -9.13
N GLN A 211 23.36 -16.07 -9.39
CA GLN A 211 23.69 -14.92 -8.56
C GLN A 211 22.90 -15.02 -7.25
N THR A 212 23.22 -16.02 -6.43
CA THR A 212 22.65 -16.25 -5.12
C THR A 212 23.35 -15.31 -4.15
N GLY A 213 22.76 -14.12 -4.00
CA GLY A 213 22.83 -13.31 -2.80
C GLY A 213 24.13 -12.57 -2.52
N ALA A 214 24.21 -11.32 -2.98
CA ALA A 214 24.92 -10.25 -2.27
C ALA A 214 24.35 -8.87 -2.69
N PRO A 215 24.44 -7.87 -1.80
CA PRO A 215 23.36 -7.20 -1.08
C PRO A 215 22.69 -6.07 -1.89
N ALA A 216 21.69 -5.41 -1.33
CA ALA A 216 20.83 -4.34 -1.89
C ALA A 216 21.43 -3.28 -2.86
N GLY A 217 22.75 -3.17 -3.02
CA GLY A 217 23.43 -2.17 -3.86
C GLY A 217 23.19 -2.26 -5.37
N HIS A 218 22.87 -3.43 -5.93
CA HIS A 218 22.53 -3.52 -7.37
C HIS A 218 21.14 -2.92 -7.67
N SER A 219 20.22 -2.97 -6.71
CA SER A 219 18.88 -2.40 -6.87
C SER A 219 18.89 -0.86 -6.80
N THR A 220 19.70 -0.27 -5.93
CA THR A 220 19.72 1.19 -5.73
C THR A 220 20.37 1.93 -6.89
N ARG A 221 21.49 1.43 -7.42
CA ARG A 221 22.15 2.05 -8.57
C ARG A 221 21.26 2.01 -9.82
N ALA A 222 20.64 0.86 -10.08
CA ALA A 222 19.67 0.71 -11.17
C ALA A 222 18.46 1.63 -10.97
N ALA A 223 17.95 1.75 -9.73
CA ALA A 223 16.82 2.62 -9.44
C ALA A 223 17.13 4.10 -9.70
N ARG A 224 18.34 4.57 -9.31
CA ARG A 224 18.80 5.94 -9.60
C ARG A 224 18.93 6.20 -11.10
N GLU A 225 19.42 5.23 -11.86
CA GLU A 225 19.54 5.36 -13.32
C GLU A 225 18.17 5.48 -13.98
N ALA A 226 17.21 4.64 -13.58
CA ALA A 226 15.83 4.69 -14.07
C ALA A 226 15.13 6.02 -13.73
N LEU A 227 15.46 6.62 -12.58
CA LEU A 227 14.90 7.91 -12.13
C LEU A 227 15.20 9.08 -13.06
N THR A 228 16.30 9.03 -13.83
CA THR A 228 16.64 10.07 -14.81
C THR A 228 15.56 10.23 -15.88
N GLY A 229 14.82 9.16 -16.20
CA GLY A 229 13.69 9.20 -17.14
C GLY A 229 12.52 10.06 -16.68
N PHE A 230 12.47 10.41 -15.39
CA PHE A 230 11.41 11.23 -14.79
C PHE A 230 11.77 12.70 -14.66
N TYR A 231 13.02 13.12 -14.89
CA TYR A 231 13.48 14.50 -14.65
C TYR A 231 12.92 15.54 -15.63
N GLY A 232 12.22 15.12 -16.67
CA GLY A 232 11.74 15.99 -17.74
C GLY A 232 12.87 16.52 -18.62
N LYS A 233 12.51 17.13 -19.74
CA LYS A 233 13.48 17.78 -20.65
C LYS A 233 13.86 19.16 -20.12
N ASP A 234 15.09 19.57 -20.35
CA ASP A 234 15.54 20.92 -19.97
C ASP A 234 14.79 21.99 -20.78
N GLY A 235 14.33 23.02 -20.08
CA GLY A 235 13.58 24.15 -20.68
C GLY A 235 12.06 23.97 -20.77
N ALA A 236 11.49 22.84 -20.36
CA ALA A 236 10.05 22.70 -20.18
C ALA A 236 9.62 23.18 -18.78
N ASP A 237 8.36 23.62 -18.65
CA ASP A 237 7.77 23.93 -17.34
C ASP A 237 7.80 22.69 -16.44
N LEU A 238 8.74 22.67 -15.49
CA LEU A 238 8.94 21.52 -14.61
C LEU A 238 7.77 21.41 -13.64
N THR A 239 7.16 20.23 -13.62
CA THR A 239 6.16 19.88 -12.62
C THR A 239 6.77 19.89 -11.21
N PRO A 240 5.96 20.11 -10.16
CA PRO A 240 6.47 20.18 -8.79
C PRO A 240 7.31 18.97 -8.37
N TYR A 241 6.88 17.75 -8.73
CA TYR A 241 7.61 16.53 -8.38
C TYR A 241 8.96 16.43 -9.10
N GLN A 242 9.08 16.90 -10.35
CA GLN A 242 10.33 16.91 -11.10
C GLN A 242 11.38 17.81 -10.46
N LYS A 243 10.96 18.96 -9.91
CA LYS A 243 11.84 19.87 -9.18
C LYS A 243 12.41 19.20 -7.94
N LEU A 244 11.58 18.48 -7.18
CA LEU A 244 12.00 17.73 -5.99
C LEU A 244 12.99 16.61 -6.34
N LEU A 245 12.75 15.85 -7.42
CA LEU A 245 13.65 14.80 -7.88
C LEU A 245 15.02 15.35 -8.31
N ARG A 246 15.04 16.45 -9.06
CA ARG A 246 16.30 17.12 -9.44
C ARG A 246 17.04 17.64 -8.21
N GLN A 247 16.32 18.22 -7.24
CA GLN A 247 16.93 18.66 -5.99
C GLN A 247 17.52 17.47 -5.22
N ALA A 248 16.82 16.34 -5.13
CA ALA A 248 17.32 15.12 -4.49
C ALA A 248 18.63 14.63 -5.14
N ALA A 249 18.72 14.67 -6.48
CA ALA A 249 19.94 14.31 -7.21
C ALA A 249 21.12 15.25 -6.90
N VAL A 250 20.85 16.55 -6.75
CA VAL A 250 21.85 17.54 -6.34
C VAL A 250 22.33 17.25 -4.91
N GLU A 251 21.41 17.04 -3.96
CA GLU A 251 21.76 16.71 -2.57
C GLU A 251 22.58 15.41 -2.49
N HIS A 252 22.25 14.41 -3.30
CA HIS A 252 23.01 13.17 -3.41
C HIS A 252 24.46 13.41 -3.84
N SER A 253 24.66 14.22 -4.89
CA SER A 253 26.01 14.56 -5.38
C SER A 253 26.85 15.33 -4.34
N GLN A 254 26.19 16.01 -3.41
CA GLN A 254 26.82 16.73 -2.30
C GLN A 254 27.06 15.85 -1.06
N GLY A 255 26.68 14.56 -1.11
CA GLY A 255 26.78 13.65 0.03
C GLY A 255 25.73 13.88 1.12
N ARG A 256 24.68 14.67 0.84
CA ARG A 256 23.61 15.01 1.79
C ARG A 256 22.46 14.01 1.72
N PHE A 257 22.76 12.75 2.04
CA PHE A 257 21.82 11.62 1.91
C PHE A 257 20.53 11.79 2.74
N ARG A 258 20.59 12.49 3.88
CA ARG A 258 19.41 12.78 4.71
C ARG A 258 18.43 13.72 3.99
N GLU A 259 18.94 14.73 3.28
CA GLU A 259 18.11 15.66 2.54
C GLU A 259 17.56 15.03 1.27
N GLU A 260 18.38 14.26 0.56
CA GLU A 260 17.95 13.41 -0.56
C GLU A 260 16.73 12.57 -0.16
N ARG A 261 16.81 11.84 0.96
CA ARG A 261 15.71 10.99 1.45
C ARG A 261 14.44 11.80 1.78
N ARG A 262 14.58 12.98 2.37
CA ARG A 262 13.44 13.88 2.64
C ARG A 262 12.75 14.32 1.35
N GLN A 263 13.52 14.61 0.30
CA GLN A 263 12.94 14.99 -0.99
C GLN A 263 12.22 13.82 -1.66
N TYR A 264 12.77 12.59 -1.59
CA TYR A 264 12.07 11.39 -2.09
C TYR A 264 10.77 11.12 -1.35
N LEU A 265 10.75 11.27 -0.02
CA LEU A 265 9.53 11.13 0.78
C LEU A 265 8.47 12.17 0.39
N ARG A 266 8.86 13.43 0.17
CA ARG A 266 7.93 14.45 -0.33
C ARG A 266 7.32 14.10 -1.68
N VAL A 267 8.08 13.46 -2.58
CA VAL A 267 7.54 13.01 -3.87
C VAL A 267 6.56 11.85 -3.67
N LEU A 268 6.84 10.93 -2.77
CA LEU A 268 5.90 9.86 -2.40
C LEU A 268 4.60 10.41 -1.80
N ASP A 269 4.69 11.39 -0.91
CA ASP A 269 3.52 12.08 -0.35
C ASP A 269 2.70 12.77 -1.45
N LEU A 270 3.37 13.38 -2.43
CA LEU A 270 2.73 14.03 -3.57
C LEU A 270 2.02 13.00 -4.47
N LEU A 271 2.62 11.83 -4.69
CA LEU A 271 1.97 10.73 -5.42
C LEU A 271 0.74 10.21 -4.67
N ASN A 272 0.85 10.00 -3.35
CA ASN A 272 -0.23 9.46 -2.53
C ASN A 272 -1.40 10.46 -2.39
N SER A 273 -1.11 11.75 -2.19
CA SER A 273 -2.14 12.79 -2.16
C SER A 273 -2.84 12.96 -3.52
N TRP A 274 -2.09 12.85 -4.63
CA TRP A 274 -2.68 12.91 -5.96
C TRP A 274 -3.63 11.74 -6.26
N ASP A 275 -3.20 10.52 -5.93
CA ASP A 275 -4.03 9.31 -6.06
C ASP A 275 -5.31 9.41 -5.21
N ALA A 276 -5.21 9.97 -3.99
CA ALA A 276 -6.36 10.20 -3.11
C ALA A 276 -7.33 11.26 -3.64
N THR A 277 -6.81 12.34 -4.24
CA THR A 277 -7.63 13.47 -4.72
C THR A 277 -8.37 13.13 -6.01
N ASN A 278 -7.78 12.32 -6.90
CA ASN A 278 -8.30 12.06 -8.23
C ASN A 278 -8.32 10.55 -8.59
N PRO A 279 -9.11 9.71 -7.90
CA PRO A 279 -9.11 8.26 -8.11
C PRO A 279 -9.58 7.84 -9.51
N ARG A 280 -10.33 8.69 -10.21
CA ARG A 280 -10.80 8.44 -11.60
C ARG A 280 -9.85 8.97 -12.67
N ASN A 281 -8.79 9.71 -12.32
CA ASN A 281 -7.84 10.21 -13.28
C ASN A 281 -6.83 9.11 -13.65
N LEU A 282 -7.01 8.56 -14.85
CA LEU A 282 -6.14 7.50 -15.36
C LEU A 282 -4.72 7.99 -15.65
N ASN A 283 -4.46 9.29 -15.74
CA ASN A 283 -3.16 9.83 -16.17
C ASN A 283 -2.19 10.13 -15.01
N GLY A 284 -2.60 9.99 -13.75
CA GLY A 284 -1.70 10.13 -12.61
C GLY A 284 -1.00 11.49 -12.52
N LEU A 285 0.02 11.57 -11.67
CA LEU A 285 0.86 12.75 -11.44
C LEU A 285 1.89 12.95 -12.55
N THR A 286 2.44 11.87 -13.10
CA THR A 286 3.42 11.92 -14.21
C THR A 286 2.77 12.22 -15.56
N GLY A 287 1.44 12.33 -15.61
CA GLY A 287 0.68 12.51 -16.84
C GLY A 287 0.63 11.26 -17.74
N ARG A 288 1.09 10.10 -17.23
CA ARG A 288 1.09 8.81 -17.92
C ARG A 288 0.14 7.84 -17.24
N GLN A 289 -0.44 6.94 -18.05
CA GLN A 289 -1.46 6.00 -17.59
C GLN A 289 -1.03 5.25 -16.32
N THR A 290 -1.82 5.39 -15.25
CA THR A 290 -1.59 4.72 -13.96
C THR A 290 -1.65 3.21 -14.18
N GLY A 291 -0.52 2.54 -13.96
CA GLY A 291 -0.45 1.08 -13.84
C GLY A 291 0.07 0.28 -15.02
N ARG A 292 0.22 0.83 -16.24
CA ARG A 292 0.94 0.14 -17.34
C ARG A 292 1.68 1.11 -18.25
N GLY A 293 3.00 1.12 -18.14
CA GLY A 293 3.87 1.82 -19.08
C GLY A 293 5.17 2.26 -18.41
N LYS A 294 6.21 2.42 -19.24
CA LYS A 294 7.46 3.03 -18.80
C LYS A 294 7.20 4.47 -18.35
N ASN A 295 7.82 4.84 -17.24
CA ASN A 295 7.69 6.10 -16.53
C ASN A 295 6.27 6.35 -15.98
N SER A 296 5.59 5.31 -15.52
CA SER A 296 4.30 5.46 -14.82
C SER A 296 4.49 5.83 -13.35
N ASP A 297 3.46 6.36 -12.71
CA ASP A 297 3.45 6.68 -11.26
C ASP A 297 3.82 5.48 -10.39
N ARG A 298 3.39 4.28 -10.80
CA ARG A 298 3.70 3.03 -10.10
C ARG A 298 5.19 2.72 -10.15
N GLU A 299 5.81 2.88 -11.31
CA GLU A 299 7.25 2.68 -11.48
C GLU A 299 8.02 3.73 -10.67
N LEU A 300 7.59 4.99 -10.71
CA LEU A 300 8.21 6.04 -9.88
C LEU A 300 8.14 5.70 -8.39
N ARG A 301 6.99 5.25 -7.90
CA ARG A 301 6.78 4.83 -6.52
C ARG A 301 7.72 3.67 -6.14
N GLU A 302 7.77 2.62 -6.94
CA GLU A 302 8.64 1.45 -6.71
C GLU A 302 10.13 1.82 -6.67
N LEU A 303 10.57 2.71 -7.56
CA LEU A 303 11.94 3.23 -7.58
C LEU A 303 12.27 4.02 -6.30
N LEU A 304 11.36 4.92 -5.88
CA LEU A 304 11.55 5.73 -4.69
C LEU A 304 11.54 4.90 -3.41
N GLU A 305 10.64 3.92 -3.30
CA GLU A 305 10.59 2.98 -2.17
C GLU A 305 11.90 2.20 -2.06
N THR A 306 12.44 1.72 -3.18
CA THR A 306 13.74 1.03 -3.23
C THR A 306 14.88 1.92 -2.70
N LEU A 307 14.88 3.21 -3.06
CA LEU A 307 15.91 4.16 -2.61
C LEU A 307 15.75 4.58 -1.15
N VAL A 308 14.52 4.68 -0.66
CA VAL A 308 14.23 5.07 0.74
C VAL A 308 14.45 3.92 1.71
N ALA A 309 14.24 2.68 1.27
CA ALA A 309 14.43 1.47 2.07
C ALA A 309 15.90 1.11 2.29
N THR A 310 16.80 1.58 1.43
CA THR A 310 18.23 1.26 1.53
C THR A 310 18.96 2.37 2.31
N PRO A 311 19.64 2.06 3.43
CA PRO A 311 20.33 3.04 4.27
C PRO A 311 21.64 3.57 3.66
#